data_AF-A0A5A8DQ12-F1
#
_entry.id   AF-A0A5A8DQ12-F1
#
_cell.length_a   1.000
_cell.length_b   1.000
_cell.length_c   1.000
_cell.angle_alpha   90.00
_cell.angle_beta   90.00
_cell.angle_gamma   90.00
#
_symmetry.space_group_name_H-M   'P 1'
#
loop_
_entity.id
_entity.type
_entity.pdbx_description
1 polymer ?
#
loop_
_entity_poly.entity_id
_entity_poly.type
_entity_poly.pdbx_seq_one_letter_code
_entity_poly.pdbx_strand_id
1 'polypeptide(L)'
;MSLAARAARRDYYEVLNVPKGADKAEIKKGYYKLAKKLHPDANKTDPKAAEKFSELQKAYEVLSDEKKRSMYDRFGHDGADIDPDSMGGMGGMGGMGGMGGPGGSTRRRF
;
A
#
# COMPACT_ATOMS: atom_id res chain seq x y z
N MET A 1 -28.24 -16.76 2.59
CA MET A 1 -27.49 -15.62 3.14
C MET A 1 -26.61 -15.08 2.02
N SER A 2 -27.11 -14.09 1.29
CA SER A 2 -26.44 -13.47 0.15
C SER A 2 -25.66 -12.26 0.64
N LEU A 3 -24.39 -12.13 0.28
CA LEU A 3 -23.68 -10.84 0.27
C LEU A 3 -22.67 -10.84 -0.88
N ALA A 4 -23.11 -10.15 -1.93
CA ALA A 4 -22.41 -9.63 -3.09
C ALA A 4 -20.90 -9.87 -3.18
N ALA A 5 -20.52 -10.56 -4.26
CA ALA A 5 -19.22 -10.47 -4.86
C ALA A 5 -18.87 -9.00 -5.16
N ARG A 6 -18.04 -8.38 -4.31
CA ARG A 6 -17.37 -7.11 -4.61
C ARG A 6 -16.07 -7.41 -5.37
N ALA A 7 -16.24 -8.01 -6.55
CA ALA A 7 -15.15 -8.25 -7.49
C ALA A 7 -14.74 -6.91 -8.13
N ALA A 8 -13.62 -6.33 -7.67
CA ALA A 8 -12.86 -5.38 -8.49
C ALA A 8 -11.39 -5.21 -8.05
N ARG A 9 -11.05 -5.33 -6.76
CA ARG A 9 -9.67 -5.28 -6.25
C ARG A 9 -9.57 -6.16 -5.01
N ARG A 10 -8.44 -6.84 -4.79
CA ARG A 10 -8.28 -7.73 -3.62
C ARG A 10 -8.45 -6.93 -2.34
N ASP A 11 -9.32 -7.40 -1.44
CA ASP A 11 -9.48 -6.80 -0.11
C ASP A 11 -8.13 -6.85 0.64
N TYR A 12 -7.74 -5.77 1.31
CA TYR A 12 -6.46 -5.76 2.06
C TYR A 12 -6.43 -6.78 3.20
N TYR A 13 -7.60 -7.10 3.74
CA TYR A 13 -7.78 -8.18 4.72
C TYR A 13 -7.42 -9.54 4.11
N GLU A 14 -7.80 -9.79 2.85
CA GLU A 14 -7.44 -11.01 2.12
C GLU A 14 -5.93 -11.04 1.78
N VAL A 15 -5.34 -9.88 1.44
CA VAL A 15 -3.90 -9.75 1.17
C VAL A 15 -3.08 -10.10 2.42
N LEU A 16 -3.51 -9.64 3.60
CA LEU A 16 -2.89 -9.97 4.88
C LEU A 16 -3.32 -11.34 5.43
N ASN A 17 -4.28 -12.00 4.78
CA ASN A 17 -4.90 -13.25 5.21
C ASN A 17 -5.43 -13.17 6.66
N VAL A 18 -6.16 -12.09 6.95
CA VAL A 18 -6.79 -11.81 8.24
C VAL A 18 -8.28 -11.53 8.05
N PRO A 19 -9.14 -11.82 9.03
CA PRO A 19 -10.55 -11.48 8.94
C PRO A 19 -10.78 -9.96 8.95
N LYS A 20 -11.89 -9.48 8.36
CA LYS A 20 -12.27 -8.04 8.35
C LYS A 20 -12.44 -7.43 9.75
N GLY A 21 -12.70 -8.27 10.75
CA GLY A 21 -12.78 -7.89 12.16
C GLY A 21 -11.47 -8.00 12.94
N ALA A 22 -10.34 -8.27 12.28
CA ALA A 22 -9.06 -8.48 12.97
C ALA A 22 -8.61 -7.25 13.76
N ASP A 23 -8.02 -7.50 14.92
CA ASP A 23 -7.38 -6.47 15.74
C ASP A 23 -6.04 -6.03 15.13
N LYS A 24 -5.55 -4.83 15.51
CA LYS A 24 -4.21 -4.34 15.10
C LYS A 24 -3.10 -5.37 15.37
N ALA A 25 -3.20 -6.10 16.47
CA ALA A 25 -2.24 -7.15 16.82
C ALA A 25 -2.27 -8.33 15.84
N GLU A 26 -3.44 -8.71 15.34
CA GLU A 26 -3.62 -9.78 14.36
C GLU A 26 -3.17 -9.35 12.97
N ILE A 27 -3.52 -8.12 12.55
CA ILE A 27 -3.06 -7.48 11.31
C ILE A 27 -1.53 -7.47 11.27
N LYS A 28 -0.90 -7.01 12.36
CA LYS A 28 0.56 -7.01 12.51
C LYS A 28 1.14 -8.43 12.41
N LYS A 29 0.58 -9.40 13.13
CA LYS A 29 1.02 -10.80 13.08
C LYS A 29 0.88 -11.42 11.68
N GLY A 30 -0.22 -11.16 10.98
CA GLY A 30 -0.46 -11.64 9.61
C GLY A 30 0.57 -11.08 8.63
N TYR A 31 0.80 -9.77 8.69
CA TYR A 31 1.84 -9.09 7.93
C TYR A 31 3.23 -9.72 8.15
N TYR A 32 3.69 -9.87 9.40
CA TYR A 32 5.02 -10.46 9.65
C TYR A 32 5.16 -11.90 9.13
N LYS A 33 4.10 -12.71 9.24
CA LYS A 33 4.10 -14.08 8.73
C LYS A 33 4.23 -14.12 7.21
N LEU A 34 3.49 -13.26 6.51
CA LEU A 34 3.51 -13.20 5.04
C LEU A 34 4.75 -12.49 4.50
N ALA A 35 5.22 -11.43 5.16
CA ALA A 35 6.44 -10.72 4.81
C ALA A 35 7.66 -11.64 4.82
N LYS A 36 7.77 -12.54 5.81
CA LYS A 36 8.83 -13.56 5.85
C LYS A 36 8.71 -14.58 4.72
N LYS A 37 7.48 -14.98 4.37
CA LYS A 37 7.22 -15.94 3.28
C LYS A 37 7.47 -15.35 1.89
N LEU A 38 7.12 -14.08 1.70
CA LEU A 38 7.24 -13.34 0.45
C LEU A 38 8.53 -12.53 0.35
N HIS A 39 9.44 -12.68 1.33
CA HIS A 39 10.65 -11.88 1.40
C HIS A 39 11.47 -12.05 0.11
N PRO A 40 11.95 -10.95 -0.52
CA PRO A 40 12.71 -11.02 -1.77
C PRO A 40 14.02 -11.79 -1.61
N ASP A 41 14.58 -11.86 -0.39
CA ASP A 41 15.78 -12.68 -0.13
C ASP A 41 15.49 -14.19 -0.21
N ALA A 42 14.28 -14.62 0.16
CA ALA A 42 13.87 -16.02 0.07
C ALA A 42 13.30 -16.37 -1.32
N ASN A 43 12.81 -15.38 -2.07
CA ASN A 43 12.16 -15.55 -3.38
C ASN A 43 12.86 -14.72 -4.48
N LYS A 44 14.19 -14.77 -4.53
CA LYS A 44 15.02 -14.01 -5.50
C LYS A 44 14.68 -14.31 -6.97
N THR A 45 14.01 -15.43 -7.23
CA THR A 45 13.67 -15.93 -8.56
C THR A 45 12.25 -15.59 -9.01
N ASP A 46 11.37 -15.11 -8.11
CA ASP A 46 9.99 -14.77 -8.47
C ASP A 46 9.87 -13.23 -8.60
N PRO A 47 9.81 -12.67 -9.82
CA PRO A 47 9.63 -11.23 -10.02
C PRO A 47 8.30 -10.72 -9.42
N LYS A 48 7.32 -11.61 -9.24
CA LYS A 48 6.04 -11.28 -8.61
C LYS A 48 6.14 -11.20 -7.08
N ALA A 49 7.24 -11.65 -6.47
CA ALA A 49 7.45 -11.52 -5.02
C ALA A 49 7.52 -10.05 -4.61
N ALA A 50 8.19 -9.21 -5.41
CA ALA A 50 8.25 -7.77 -5.19
C ALA A 50 6.87 -7.11 -5.28
N GLU A 51 6.06 -7.49 -6.28
CA GLU A 51 4.69 -6.98 -6.43
C GLU A 51 3.79 -7.41 -5.27
N LYS A 52 3.80 -8.71 -4.92
CA LYS A 52 3.04 -9.24 -3.77
C LYS A 52 3.48 -8.61 -2.45
N PHE A 53 4.77 -8.37 -2.26
CA PHE A 53 5.29 -7.72 -1.07
C PHE A 53 4.87 -6.24 -1.01
N SER A 54 4.92 -5.52 -2.13
CA SER A 54 4.42 -4.15 -2.22
C SER A 54 2.94 -4.06 -1.87
N GLU A 55 2.11 -4.98 -2.39
CA GLU A 55 0.69 -5.06 -2.05
C GLU A 55 0.47 -5.37 -0.55
N LEU A 56 1.30 -6.25 0.02
CA LEU A 56 1.29 -6.56 1.46
C LEU A 56 1.62 -5.33 2.33
N GLN A 57 2.60 -4.52 1.91
CA GLN A 57 2.95 -3.28 2.61
C GLN A 57 1.78 -2.30 2.60
N LYS A 58 1.19 -2.05 1.43
CA LYS A 58 0.03 -1.15 1.28
C LYS A 58 -1.14 -1.59 2.15
N ALA A 59 -1.44 -2.89 2.15
CA ALA A 59 -2.50 -3.45 2.97
C ALA A 59 -2.25 -3.21 4.47
N TYR A 60 -1.01 -3.41 4.93
CA TYR A 60 -0.64 -3.16 6.33
C TYR A 60 -0.70 -1.67 6.69
N GLU A 61 -0.22 -0.78 5.82
CA GLU A 61 -0.26 0.66 6.07
C GLU A 61 -1.69 1.17 6.29
N VAL A 62 -2.63 0.72 5.46
CA VAL A 62 -4.04 1.11 5.55
C VAL A 62 -4.73 0.49 6.76
N LEU A 63 -4.52 -0.80 7.01
CA LEU A 63 -5.24 -1.52 8.06
C LEU A 63 -4.63 -1.33 9.46
N SER A 64 -3.35 -0.96 9.56
CA SER A 64 -2.69 -0.71 10.84
C SER A 64 -3.09 0.63 11.47
N ASP A 65 -3.45 1.62 10.66
CA ASP A 65 -3.96 2.92 11.12
C ASP A 65 -5.49 2.90 11.19
N GLU A 66 -6.04 3.25 12.35
CA GLU A 66 -7.50 3.32 12.55
C GLU A 66 -8.20 4.34 11.65
N LYS A 67 -7.54 5.47 11.36
CA LYS A 67 -8.07 6.50 10.46
C LYS A 67 -8.10 6.00 9.03
N LYS A 68 -6.97 5.46 8.52
CA LYS A 68 -6.90 4.90 7.16
C LYS A 68 -7.85 3.70 7.00
N ARG A 69 -7.94 2.82 8.01
CA ARG A 69 -8.90 1.70 8.05
C ARG A 69 -10.34 2.20 8.01
N SER A 70 -10.68 3.21 8.81
CA SER A 70 -12.02 3.81 8.78
C SER A 70 -12.34 4.42 7.41
N MET A 71 -11.38 5.08 6.75
CA MET A 71 -11.57 5.61 5.39
C MET A 71 -11.72 4.48 4.36
N TYR A 72 -10.92 3.42 4.48
CA TYR A 72 -11.03 2.23 3.64
C TYR A 72 -12.36 1.51 3.80
N ASP A 73 -12.85 1.36 5.03
CA ASP A 73 -14.14 0.72 5.29
C ASP A 73 -15.31 1.57 4.78
N ARG A 74 -15.17 2.92 4.77
CA ARG A 74 -16.20 3.87 4.27
C ARG A 74 -16.19 4.06 2.74
N PHE A 75 -15.02 4.21 2.14
CA PHE A 75 -14.84 4.57 0.73
C PHE A 75 -14.29 3.43 -0.13
N GLY A 76 -13.85 2.32 0.48
CA GLY A 76 -13.21 1.21 -0.23
C GLY A 76 -11.75 1.49 -0.58
N HIS A 77 -11.28 0.87 -1.66
CA HIS A 77 -9.91 1.04 -2.16
C HIS A 77 -9.59 2.50 -2.49
N ASP A 78 -10.54 3.27 -3.02
CA ASP A 78 -10.36 4.71 -3.27
C ASP A 78 -10.10 5.51 -1.99
N GLY A 79 -10.55 5.02 -0.81
CA GLY A 79 -10.27 5.63 0.49
C GLY A 79 -8.89 5.30 1.07
N ALA A 80 -8.23 4.27 0.56
CA ALA A 80 -6.88 3.90 0.99
C ALA A 80 -5.78 4.70 0.30
N ASP A 81 -6.05 5.17 -0.92
CA ASP A 81 -5.18 6.11 -1.64
C ASP A 81 -5.40 7.57 -1.16
N ILE A 82 -6.44 7.82 -0.34
CA ILE A 82 -6.63 9.11 0.33
C ILE A 82 -5.76 9.13 1.58
N ASP A 83 -4.64 9.85 1.51
CA ASP A 83 -3.89 10.18 2.72
C ASP A 83 -4.75 11.07 3.64
N PRO A 84 -5.05 10.63 4.88
CA PRO A 84 -5.87 11.40 5.81
C PRO A 84 -5.21 12.72 6.19
N ASP A 85 -3.87 12.81 6.12
CA ASP A 85 -3.09 14.04 6.27
C ASP A 85 -3.16 14.94 5.03
N SER A 86 -3.33 14.40 3.83
CA SER A 86 -3.55 15.18 2.59
C SER A 86 -4.98 15.70 2.46
N MET A 87 -5.95 15.12 3.18
CA MET A 87 -7.31 15.68 3.24
C MET A 87 -7.38 17.00 4.06
N GLY A 88 -6.32 17.31 4.84
CA GLY A 88 -6.06 18.62 5.44
C GLY A 88 -5.09 19.50 4.64
N GLY A 89 -4.60 19.03 3.50
CA GLY A 89 -3.57 19.70 2.70
C GLY A 89 -3.54 19.15 1.27
N MET A 90 -4.35 19.76 0.40
CA MET A 90 -4.30 19.71 -1.07
C MET A 90 -3.06 19.02 -1.67
N GLY A 91 -3.22 17.85 -2.30
CA GLY A 91 -2.26 17.35 -3.30
C GLY A 91 -1.92 15.87 -3.24
N GLY A 92 -2.81 15.01 -3.75
CA GLY A 92 -2.40 13.69 -4.23
C GLY A 92 -1.81 13.80 -5.63
N MET A 93 -0.62 13.23 -5.86
CA MET A 93 -0.23 12.72 -7.18
C MET A 93 0.89 11.69 -7.05
N GLY A 94 0.50 10.41 -6.91
CA GLY A 94 1.31 9.32 -7.43
C GLY A 94 1.09 9.21 -8.94
N GLY A 95 2.16 9.35 -9.74
CA GLY A 95 2.12 8.96 -11.15
C GLY A 95 3.04 9.75 -12.07
N MET A 96 3.91 9.00 -12.75
CA MET A 96 4.49 9.30 -14.07
C MET A 96 5.80 10.10 -14.10
N GLY A 97 6.88 9.38 -14.44
CA GLY A 97 8.11 9.99 -14.91
C GLY A 97 7.86 10.83 -16.17
N GLY A 98 8.68 11.88 -16.32
CA GLY A 98 8.74 12.65 -17.55
C GLY A 98 9.08 14.12 -17.31
N MET A 99 10.26 14.49 -17.81
CA MET A 99 10.59 15.82 -18.34
C MET A 99 11.01 16.91 -17.33
N GLY A 100 12.32 17.22 -17.32
CA GLY A 100 12.78 18.51 -16.77
C GLY A 100 14.25 18.64 -16.37
N GLY A 101 15.22 18.17 -17.17
CA GLY A 101 16.52 18.87 -17.20
C GLY A 101 16.33 20.26 -17.87
N PRO A 102 17.28 21.23 -17.81
CA PRO A 102 18.70 21.11 -17.50
C PRO A 102 19.23 22.16 -16.47
N GLY A 103 20.40 21.93 -15.86
CA GLY A 103 20.93 22.86 -14.86
C GLY A 103 22.43 22.80 -14.58
N GLY A 104 23.27 22.76 -15.62
CA GLY A 104 24.57 23.45 -15.61
C GLY A 104 25.72 22.88 -14.79
N SER A 105 26.36 21.84 -15.32
CA SER A 105 27.77 21.54 -15.04
C SER A 105 28.67 22.70 -15.51
N THR A 106 29.64 23.06 -14.66
CA THR A 106 30.94 23.60 -15.06
C THR A 106 30.96 24.97 -15.74
N ARG A 107 31.24 26.02 -14.95
CA ARG A 107 32.26 27.06 -15.24
C ARG A 107 32.23 28.16 -14.18
N ARG A 108 33.23 28.20 -13.29
CA ARG A 108 33.70 29.47 -12.73
C ARG A 108 35.22 29.49 -12.82
N ARG A 109 35.69 30.17 -13.87
CA ARG A 109 37.03 30.73 -13.98
C ARG A 109 37.18 31.78 -12.88
N PHE A 110 38.26 31.75 -12.12
CA PHE A 110 39.34 32.76 -12.08
C PHE A 110 40.43 32.23 -11.16
#